data_AF-A0A9E5GAX9-F1
#
_entry.id   AF-A0A9E5GAX9-F1
#
_cell.length_a   1.000
_cell.length_b   1.000
_cell.length_c   1.000
_cell.angle_alpha   90.00
_cell.angle_beta   90.00
_cell.angle_gamma   90.00
#
_symmetry.space_group_name_H-M   'P 1'
#
loop_
_entity.id
_entity.type
_entity.pdbx_description
1 polymer ?
#
loop_
_entity_poly.entity_id
_entity_poly.type
_entity_poly.pdbx_seq_one_letter_code
_entity_poly.pdbx_strand_id
1 'polypeptide(L)' 'VEPAPLALRWVMNNPSVTSPIIGCANAGQLEQTLKACTLALSKELCSRIEALSPSPPPAHDRSEEQL' A
#
# COMPACT_ATOMS: atom_id res chain seq x y z
N VAL A 1 -2.11 -6.94 -13.05
CA VAL A 1 -1.23 -6.00 -12.33
C VAL A 1 -0.26 -6.82 -11.51
N GLU A 2 1.03 -6.46 -11.49
CA GLU A 2 2.05 -7.17 -10.70
C GLU A 2 1.95 -6.79 -9.20
N PRO A 3 2.25 -7.70 -8.26
CA PRO A 3 2.03 -7.44 -6.83
C PRO A 3 2.84 -6.26 -6.26
N ALA A 4 4.13 -6.17 -6.58
CA ALA A 4 5.01 -5.12 -6.04
C ALA A 4 4.56 -3.69 -6.41
N PRO A 5 4.33 -3.35 -7.70
CA PRO A 5 3.86 -2.01 -8.05
C PRO A 5 2.42 -1.73 -7.57
N LEU A 6 1.56 -2.76 -7.46
CA LEU A 6 0.24 -2.60 -6.86
C LEU A 6 0.33 -2.20 -5.37
N ALA A 7 1.14 -2.92 -4.60
CA ALA A 7 1.33 -2.67 -3.18
C ALA A 7 1.93 -1.28 -2.94
N LEU A 8 2.97 -0.90 -3.68
CA LEU A 8 3.57 0.43 -3.55
C LEU A 8 2.57 1.53 -3.92
N ARG A 9 1.82 1.37 -5.01
CA ARG A 9 0.83 2.39 -5.41
C ARG A 9 -0.32 2.50 -4.41
N TRP A 10 -0.73 1.40 -3.79
CA TRP A 10 -1.71 1.41 -2.69
C TRP A 10 -1.18 2.22 -1.49
N VAL A 11 0.07 2.00 -1.07
CA VAL A 11 0.71 2.80 0.00
C VAL A 11 0.76 4.29 -0.38
N MET A 12 1.15 4.61 -1.61
CA MET A 12 1.22 6.00 -2.11
C MET A 12 -0.16 6.68 -2.21
N ASN A 13 -1.27 5.94 -2.19
CA ASN A 13 -2.62 6.50 -2.21
C ASN A 13 -3.06 7.03 -0.83
N ASN A 14 -2.33 6.73 0.25
CA ASN A 14 -2.62 7.24 1.58
C ASN A 14 -2.13 8.70 1.70
N PRO A 15 -3.01 9.68 1.96
CA PRO A 15 -2.64 11.10 2.03
C PRO A 15 -1.66 11.43 3.18
N SER A 16 -1.56 10.58 4.19
CA SER A 16 -0.62 10.73 5.30
C SER A 16 0.80 10.24 4.97
N VAL A 17 1.01 9.63 3.80
CA VAL A 17 2.32 9.11 3.37
C VAL A 17 2.94 10.04 2.33
N THR A 18 4.03 10.72 2.70
CA THR A 18 4.73 11.65 1.79
C THR A 18 5.68 10.93 0.82
N SER A 19 6.45 9.95 1.32
CA SER A 19 7.42 9.22 0.51
C SER A 19 7.64 7.81 1.07
N PRO A 20 7.23 6.74 0.36
CA PRO A 20 7.54 5.37 0.76
C PRO A 20 9.04 5.09 0.61
N ILE A 21 9.58 4.27 1.52
CA ILE A 21 10.94 3.71 1.39
C ILE A 21 10.80 2.28 0.87
N ILE A 22 11.50 1.96 -0.21
CA ILE A 22 11.49 0.62 -0.83
C ILE A 22 12.89 0.03 -0.88
N GLY A 23 12.99 -1.27 -0.54
CA GLY A 23 14.19 -2.06 -0.73
C GLY A 23 14.07 -2.91 -2.00
N CYS A 24 15.13 -2.97 -2.79
CA CYS A 24 15.21 -3.84 -3.97
C CYS A 24 16.58 -4.52 -3.97
N ALA A 25 16.62 -5.84 -4.19
CA ALA A 25 17.86 -6.61 -4.18
C ALA A 25 18.66 -6.47 -5.47
N ASN A 26 18.02 -6.02 -6.56
CA ASN A 26 18.65 -5.79 -7.85
C ASN A 26 17.88 -4.74 -8.67
N ALA A 27 18.49 -4.28 -9.76
CA ALA A 27 17.92 -3.26 -10.65
C ALA A 27 16.58 -3.69 -11.28
N GLY A 28 16.42 -4.96 -11.66
CA GLY A 28 15.17 -5.44 -12.25
C GLY A 28 13.97 -5.33 -11.29
N GLN A 29 14.19 -5.63 -10.00
CA GLN A 29 13.16 -5.43 -8.97
C GLN A 29 12.81 -3.95 -8.77
N LEU A 30 13.81 -3.07 -8.84
CA LEU A 30 13.60 -1.63 -8.75
C LEU A 30 12.76 -1.13 -9.92
N GLU A 31 13.15 -1.46 -11.16
CA GLU A 31 12.40 -1.09 -12.37
C GLU A 31 10.96 -1.61 -12.32
N GLN A 32 10.78 -2.87 -11.89
CA GLN A 32 9.47 -3.48 -11.73
C GLN A 32 8.61 -2.71 -10.72
N THR A 33 9.17 -2.38 -9.56
CA THR A 33 8.48 -1.69 -8.47
C THR A 33 8.12 -0.25 -8.87
N LEU A 34 9.01 0.44 -9.61
CA LEU A 34 8.80 1.81 -10.09
C LEU A 34 7.64 1.95 -11.09
N LYS A 35 7.14 0.85 -11.68
CA LYS A 35 5.87 0.86 -12.44
C LYS A 35 4.69 1.35 -11.60
N ALA A 36 4.79 1.36 -10.27
CA ALA A 36 3.79 1.95 -9.38
C ALA A 36 3.49 3.42 -9.72
N CYS A 37 4.47 4.20 -10.15
CA CYS A 37 4.34 5.65 -10.39
C CYS A 37 3.34 5.99 -11.50
N THR A 38 3.11 5.08 -12.45
CA THR A 38 2.17 5.27 -13.55
C THR A 38 0.85 4.51 -13.37
N LEU A 39 0.75 3.72 -12.31
CA LEU A 39 -0.45 2.93 -12.03
C LEU A 39 -1.55 3.81 -11.43
N ALA A 40 -2.77 3.69 -11.92
CA ALA A 40 -3.94 4.34 -11.35
C ALA A 40 -4.73 3.36 -10.47
N LEU A 41 -4.97 3.73 -9.22
CA LEU A 41 -5.76 2.96 -8.26
C LEU A 41 -6.96 3.82 -7.84
N SER A 42 -8.16 3.39 -8.23
CA SER A 42 -9.39 4.05 -7.80
C SER A 42 -9.66 3.79 -6.32
N LYS A 43 -10.38 4.70 -5.66
CA LYS A 43 -10.77 4.54 -4.25
C LYS A 43 -11.57 3.24 -4.03
N GLU A 44 -12.46 2.90 -4.96
CA GLU A 44 -13.22 1.65 -4.94
C GLU A 44 -12.31 0.42 -4.95
N LEU A 45 -11.29 0.41 -5.80
CA LEU A 45 -10.38 -0.72 -5.89
C LEU A 45 -9.48 -0.82 -4.64
N CYS A 46 -9.05 0.31 -4.08
CA CYS A 46 -8.39 0.34 -2.76
C CYS A 46 -9.27 -0.27 -1.67
N SER A 47 -10.54 0.12 -1.56
CA SER A 47 -11.47 -0.43 -0.56
C SER A 47 -11.71 -1.94 -0.75
N ARG A 48 -11.75 -2.41 -2.00
CA ARG A 48 -11.83 -3.85 -2.29
C ARG A 48 -10.58 -4.61 -1.86
N ILE A 49 -9.39 -4.01 -1.99
CA ILE A 49 -8.13 -4.60 -1.53
C ILE A 49 -8.13 -4.68 0.01
N GLU A 50 -8.51 -3.59 0.68
CA GLU A 50 -8.56 -3.52 2.15
C GLU A 50 -9.51 -4.56 2.75
N ALA A 51 -10.64 -4.83 2.08
CA ALA A 51 -11.60 -5.84 2.52
C ALA A 51 -11.09 -7.30 2.43
N LEU A 52 -9.95 -7.56 1.77
CA LEU A 52 -9.38 -8.91 1.66
C LEU A 52 -8.73 -9.40 2.96
N SER A 53 -8.37 -8.48 3.86
CA SER A 53 -7.70 -8.78 5.12
C SER A 53 -8.40 -8.07 6.27
N PRO A 54 -8.44 -8.65 7.48
CA PRO A 54 -8.93 -7.93 8.65
C PRO A 54 -8.08 -6.67 8.88
N SER A 55 -8.73 -5.60 9.31
CA SER A 55 -8.03 -4.38 9.71
C SER A 55 -6.99 -4.70 10.80
N PRO A 56 -5.77 -4.17 10.70
CA PRO A 56 -4.79 -4.34 11.75
C PRO A 56 -5.32 -3.73 13.06
N PRO A 57 -4.86 -4.23 14.23
CA PRO A 57 -5.19 -3.61 15.50
C PRO A 57 -4.71 -2.14 15.51
N PRO A 58 -5.27 -1.29 16.39
CA PRO A 58 -4.82 0.07 16.53
C PRO A 58 -3.30 0.11 16.77
N ALA A 59 -2.62 1.11 16.24
CA ALA A 59 -1.15 1.25 16.37
C ALA A 59 -0.68 1.43 17.84
N HIS A 60 -1.61 1.62 18.76
CA HIS A 60 -1.41 1.74 20.19
C HIS A 60 -2.28 0.71 20.92
N ASP A 61 -1.95 0.39 22.17
CA ASP A 61 -2.77 -0.47 23.03
C ASP A 61 -4.02 0.30 23.52
N ARG A 62 -4.92 0.61 22.58
CA ARG A 62 -6.20 1.29 22.79
C ARG A 62 -7.33 0.53 22.13
N SER A 63 -7.46 -0.74 22.50
CA SER A 63 -8.53 -1.62 22.00
C SER A 63 -9.94 -1.11 22.36
N GLU A 64 -10.05 -0.24 23.38
CA GLU A 64 -11.29 0.40 23.78
C GLU A 64 -11.87 1.41 22.77
N GLU A 65 -11.05 1.98 21.86
CA GLU A 65 -11.51 2.95 20.85
C GLU A 65 -12.23 2.30 19.65
N GLN A 66 -12.32 0.96 19.61
CA GLN A 66 -12.96 0.20 18.52
C GLN A 66 -14.43 -0.20 18.78
N LEU A 67 -14.98 0.11 19.96
CA LEU A 67 -16.37 -0.22 20.37
C LEU A 67 -17.40 0.81 19.91
#